data_AF-A0A965IPS6-F1
#
_entry.id   AF-A0A965IPS6-F1
#
_cell.length_a   1.000
_cell.length_b   1.000
_cell.length_c   1.000
_cell.angle_alpha   90.00
_cell.angle_beta   90.00
_cell.angle_gamma   90.00
#
_symmetry.space_group_name_H-M   'P 1'
#
loop_
_entity.id
_entity.type
_entity.pdbx_description
1 polymer ?
#
loop_
_entity_poly.entity_id
_entity_poly.type
_entity_poly.pdbx_seq_one_letter_code
_entity_poly.pdbx_strand_id
1 'polypeptide(L)'
;MPTTTTTTTTTAAPNYFTYATQNNNTPTSVTASTIGNGSSGNSGNYANYSGTANWNGIISGNLTSVGTNGGPSYFGTFDQSGNVWEWNDSIVLSTNRGVRGGAYNSSAVQISSDLSSVVRKYTSPTTGLASNGFRVCATSNVALNHSLIEFVSVPGSNIGPDSTGYGRVNYNFYVSKYLITNAQYAAFLQAVGNPDTYGIYSLSMTTSGRGGIYQDYSLKPNMGNKPVNYINWFMAARFINWLENGMQSGAQNNSTTEDGAYTLNGATSGIITKNSSASFWIPTEDEWYKAAYFGG
;
A
#
# COMPACT_ATOMS: atom_id res chain seq x y z
N MET A 1 53.88 18.09 -16.27
CA MET A 1 52.81 17.07 -16.31
C MET A 1 52.12 17.10 -14.96
N PRO A 2 50.94 17.71 -14.81
CA PRO A 2 50.19 17.58 -13.57
C PRO A 2 49.47 16.22 -13.58
N THR A 3 49.75 15.41 -12.56
CA THR A 3 49.07 14.15 -12.26
C THR A 3 47.64 14.44 -11.82
N THR A 4 46.67 14.02 -12.63
CA THR A 4 45.25 13.98 -12.25
C THR A 4 45.02 12.86 -11.25
N THR A 5 44.80 13.23 -9.99
CA THR A 5 44.31 12.31 -8.97
C THR A 5 42.82 12.08 -9.22
N THR A 6 42.48 10.91 -9.75
CA THR A 6 41.09 10.48 -9.93
C THR A 6 40.52 10.13 -8.55
N THR A 7 39.78 11.05 -7.95
CA THR A 7 39.02 10.78 -6.73
C THR A 7 37.85 9.86 -7.08
N THR A 8 38.00 8.56 -6.88
CA THR A 8 36.85 7.64 -6.83
C THR A 8 36.04 7.99 -5.59
N THR A 9 34.99 8.80 -5.77
CA THR A 9 33.92 8.96 -4.78
C THR A 9 33.21 7.62 -4.63
N THR A 10 33.64 6.82 -3.66
CA THR A 10 32.83 5.73 -3.13
C THR A 10 31.61 6.37 -2.46
N THR A 11 30.50 6.47 -3.17
CA THR A 11 29.21 6.79 -2.54
C THR A 11 28.98 5.77 -1.45
N ALA A 12 28.82 6.21 -0.19
CA ALA A 12 28.46 5.34 0.91
C ALA A 12 27.21 4.53 0.54
N ALA A 13 27.13 3.28 1.00
CA ALA A 13 25.90 2.51 0.83
C ALA A 13 24.73 3.31 1.44
N PRO A 14 23.58 3.39 0.75
CA PRO A 14 22.43 4.15 1.24
C PRO A 14 22.00 3.67 2.62
N ASN A 15 21.63 4.61 3.48
CA ASN A 15 21.15 4.29 4.82
C ASN A 15 19.68 3.87 4.76
N TYR A 16 19.30 2.87 5.56
CA TYR A 16 17.92 2.41 5.70
C TYR A 16 17.55 2.32 7.18
N PHE A 17 16.32 2.70 7.50
CA PHE A 17 15.76 2.61 8.85
C PHE A 17 15.04 1.29 9.07
N THR A 18 15.03 0.81 10.31
CA THR A 18 14.24 -0.36 10.71
C THR A 18 12.74 -0.11 10.50
N TYR A 19 12.26 1.11 10.73
CA TYR A 19 10.84 1.48 10.63
C TYR A 19 10.63 2.68 9.72
N ALA A 20 9.48 2.72 9.06
CA ALA A 20 9.17 3.70 8.03
C ALA A 20 9.06 5.14 8.57
N THR A 21 8.92 5.31 9.89
CA THR A 21 8.90 6.60 10.60
C THR A 21 10.29 7.23 10.74
N GLN A 22 11.25 6.84 9.90
CA GLN A 22 12.65 7.28 9.93
C GLN A 22 13.31 7.00 11.28
N ASN A 23 13.09 5.79 11.82
CA ASN A 23 13.58 5.42 13.13
C ASN A 23 14.02 3.95 13.20
N ASN A 24 15.02 3.67 14.03
CA ASN A 24 15.49 2.30 14.30
C ASN A 24 14.89 1.70 15.56
N ASN A 25 14.25 2.50 16.41
CA ASN A 25 13.51 2.05 17.59
C ASN A 25 12.07 1.74 17.21
N THR A 26 11.51 0.71 17.86
CA THR A 26 10.11 0.32 17.69
C THR A 26 9.16 1.53 17.86
N PRO A 27 8.24 1.79 16.92
CA PRO A 27 7.24 2.84 17.06
C PRO A 27 6.35 2.61 18.26
N THR A 28 5.86 3.67 18.91
CA THR A 28 4.84 3.57 19.96
C THR A 28 3.48 3.29 19.34
N SER A 29 2.69 2.36 19.89
CA SER A 29 1.35 2.08 19.35
C SER A 29 0.38 3.23 19.60
N VAL A 30 -0.43 3.56 18.59
CA VAL A 30 -1.48 4.57 18.72
C VAL A 30 -2.77 3.99 19.29
N THR A 31 -3.56 4.84 19.94
CA THR A 31 -4.99 4.59 20.18
C THR A 31 -5.81 5.27 19.08
N ALA A 32 -7.14 5.20 19.18
CA ALA A 32 -8.04 5.83 18.23
C ALA A 32 -9.02 6.78 18.92
N SER A 33 -9.41 7.85 18.21
CA SER A 33 -10.57 8.66 18.55
C SER A 33 -11.87 7.88 18.31
N THR A 34 -13.01 8.45 18.73
CA THR A 34 -14.34 7.86 18.53
C THR A 34 -14.72 7.64 17.05
N ILE A 35 -14.07 8.37 16.13
CA ILE A 35 -14.24 8.25 14.67
C ILE A 35 -13.07 7.52 13.99
N GLY A 36 -12.17 6.92 14.77
CA GLY A 36 -11.08 6.12 14.24
C GLY A 36 -9.89 6.90 13.70
N ASN A 37 -9.65 8.13 14.15
CA ASN A 37 -8.37 8.80 13.85
C ASN A 37 -7.31 8.30 14.84
N GLY A 38 -6.12 7.97 14.34
CA GLY A 38 -4.98 7.63 15.18
C GLY A 38 -4.59 8.78 16.11
N SER A 39 -4.12 8.44 17.31
CA SER A 39 -3.88 9.42 18.39
C SER A 39 -2.64 10.30 18.21
N SER A 40 -1.73 9.97 17.28
CA SER A 40 -0.45 10.67 17.11
C SER A 40 -0.44 11.71 15.99
N GLY A 41 -1.45 11.73 15.12
CA GLY A 41 -1.42 12.59 13.94
C GLY A 41 -0.33 12.18 12.95
N ASN A 42 0.34 13.15 12.33
CA ASN A 42 1.23 12.96 11.19
C ASN A 42 2.73 13.14 11.51
N SER A 43 3.13 12.96 12.76
CA SER A 43 4.52 13.16 13.20
C SER A 43 4.95 12.16 14.28
N GLY A 44 6.27 12.03 14.49
CA GLY A 44 6.86 11.18 15.52
C GLY A 44 6.89 9.68 15.18
N ASN A 45 7.54 8.92 16.05
CA ASN A 45 7.72 7.47 15.89
C ASN A 45 6.53 6.70 16.49
N TYR A 46 5.42 6.70 15.77
CA TYR A 46 4.18 6.03 16.15
C TYR A 46 3.68 5.10 15.04
N ALA A 47 2.82 4.15 15.38
CA ALA A 47 2.16 3.27 14.43
C ALA A 47 0.85 2.69 14.97
N ASN A 48 -0.06 2.24 14.09
CA ASN A 48 -1.22 1.45 14.51
C ASN A 48 -0.90 -0.04 14.49
N TYR A 49 -0.71 -0.63 15.68
CA TYR A 49 -0.47 -2.05 15.90
C TYR A 49 -0.88 -2.46 17.33
N SER A 50 -0.66 -3.73 17.70
CA SER A 50 -0.90 -4.29 19.05
C SER A 50 -2.35 -4.25 19.55
N GLY A 51 -3.31 -4.03 18.66
CA GLY A 51 -4.73 -4.08 19.01
C GLY A 51 -5.21 -2.88 19.85
N THR A 52 -4.47 -1.76 19.87
CA THR A 52 -4.74 -0.64 20.79
C THR A 52 -5.72 0.40 20.24
N ALA A 53 -5.86 0.50 18.93
CA ALA A 53 -6.78 1.42 18.25
C ALA A 53 -8.24 0.90 18.30
N ASN A 54 -8.89 1.02 19.46
CA ASN A 54 -10.26 0.56 19.69
C ASN A 54 -11.29 1.65 19.38
N TRP A 55 -12.18 1.40 18.41
CA TRP A 55 -13.28 2.28 18.04
C TRP A 55 -14.33 1.49 17.24
N ASN A 56 -15.50 2.09 16.98
CA ASN A 56 -16.62 1.44 16.27
C ASN A 56 -17.11 0.14 16.92
N GLY A 57 -17.12 0.09 18.27
CA GLY A 57 -17.52 -1.10 19.03
C GLY A 57 -16.51 -2.26 18.98
N ILE A 58 -15.32 -2.07 18.40
CA ILE A 58 -14.27 -3.09 18.31
C ILE A 58 -13.23 -2.85 19.39
N ILE A 59 -13.00 -3.88 20.23
CA ILE A 59 -12.07 -3.85 21.37
C ILE A 59 -10.75 -4.62 21.15
N SER A 60 -10.53 -5.10 19.92
CA SER A 60 -9.35 -5.90 19.53
C SER A 60 -8.52 -5.18 18.45
N GLY A 61 -8.50 -3.85 18.48
CA GLY A 61 -7.87 -2.99 17.48
C GLY A 61 -8.62 -2.93 16.16
N ASN A 62 -8.49 -1.79 15.48
CA ASN A 62 -9.14 -1.52 14.22
C ASN A 62 -8.27 -0.60 13.36
N LEU A 63 -8.58 -0.54 12.05
CA LEU A 63 -7.91 0.35 11.11
C LEU A 63 -8.16 1.80 11.52
N THR A 64 -7.18 2.66 11.30
CA THR A 64 -7.25 4.09 11.59
C THR A 64 -7.12 4.91 10.31
N SER A 65 -7.55 6.17 10.37
CA SER A 65 -7.47 7.07 9.22
C SER A 65 -6.04 7.16 8.71
N VAL A 66 -5.86 7.09 7.39
CA VAL A 66 -4.53 7.20 6.78
C VAL A 66 -3.87 8.53 7.18
N GLY A 67 -2.56 8.51 7.43
CA GLY A 67 -1.77 9.68 7.81
C GLY A 67 -1.93 10.14 9.26
N THR A 68 -2.64 9.38 10.10
CA THR A 68 -2.89 9.77 11.51
C THR A 68 -2.13 8.95 12.55
N ASN A 69 -1.23 8.06 12.10
CA ASN A 69 -0.58 7.08 12.98
C ASN A 69 0.90 7.35 13.25
N GLY A 70 1.45 8.50 12.83
CA GLY A 70 2.87 8.80 13.00
C GLY A 70 3.45 9.62 11.85
N GLY A 71 4.75 9.86 11.91
CA GLY A 71 5.50 10.58 10.88
C GLY A 71 5.65 9.80 9.57
N PRO A 72 5.92 10.49 8.46
CA PRO A 72 6.13 9.86 7.17
C PRO A 72 7.54 9.24 7.04
N SER A 73 7.70 8.41 6.01
CA SER A 73 9.01 8.02 5.47
C SER A 73 9.79 9.22 4.95
N TYR A 74 11.06 8.96 4.62
CA TYR A 74 11.94 9.95 3.99
C TYR A 74 11.33 10.56 2.72
N PHE A 75 10.61 9.75 1.93
CA PHE A 75 9.95 10.22 0.71
C PHE A 75 8.53 10.75 0.93
N GLY A 76 8.01 10.72 2.16
CA GLY A 76 6.72 11.32 2.48
C GLY A 76 5.53 10.35 2.51
N THR A 77 5.74 9.04 2.40
CA THR A 77 4.66 8.04 2.55
C THR A 77 4.32 7.81 4.02
N PHE A 78 3.05 7.66 4.35
CA PHE A 78 2.57 7.41 5.72
C PHE A 78 2.14 5.97 5.92
N ASP A 79 2.16 5.48 7.17
CA ASP A 79 1.56 4.20 7.59
C ASP A 79 2.19 2.93 7.00
N GLN A 80 3.43 2.96 6.47
CA GLN A 80 4.11 1.73 5.98
C GLN A 80 4.72 0.87 7.10
N SER A 81 4.54 1.24 8.37
CA SER A 81 4.89 0.43 9.54
C SER A 81 3.67 0.25 10.45
N GLY A 82 2.55 -0.23 9.91
CA GLY A 82 1.36 -0.62 10.66
C GLY A 82 0.07 -0.33 9.90
N ASN A 83 -1.03 -0.18 10.65
CA ASN A 83 -2.40 -0.02 10.15
C ASN A 83 -2.92 -1.27 9.42
N VAL A 84 -2.41 -1.60 8.23
CA VAL A 84 -2.72 -2.86 7.52
C VAL A 84 -1.52 -3.35 6.72
N TRP A 85 -1.46 -4.67 6.51
CA TRP A 85 -0.55 -5.26 5.56
C TRP A 85 -0.82 -4.73 4.16
N GLU A 86 0.23 -4.46 3.40
CA GLU A 86 0.11 -3.91 2.06
C GLU A 86 0.53 -4.94 1.01
N TRP A 87 -0.37 -5.25 0.08
CA TRP A 87 -0.05 -6.06 -1.10
C TRP A 87 1.09 -5.45 -1.90
N ASN A 88 2.04 -6.30 -2.32
CA ASN A 88 3.03 -5.98 -3.33
C ASN A 88 3.01 -7.00 -4.48
N ASP A 89 3.54 -6.59 -5.62
CA ASP A 89 3.41 -7.31 -6.88
C ASP A 89 4.47 -8.41 -7.08
N SER A 90 5.36 -8.61 -6.09
CA SER A 90 6.39 -9.64 -6.18
C SER A 90 5.77 -11.04 -6.13
N ILE A 91 6.19 -11.89 -7.06
CA ILE A 91 5.86 -13.32 -7.07
C ILE A 91 6.75 -14.02 -6.04
N VAL A 92 6.13 -14.63 -5.03
CA VAL A 92 6.82 -15.36 -3.96
C VAL A 92 6.46 -16.84 -4.06
N LEU A 93 7.46 -17.72 -3.98
CA LEU A 93 7.29 -19.17 -4.09
C LEU A 93 6.47 -19.60 -5.34
N SER A 94 6.64 -18.86 -6.44
CA SER A 94 5.96 -19.06 -7.74
C SER A 94 4.44 -18.91 -7.77
N THR A 95 3.74 -18.92 -6.63
CA THR A 95 2.25 -18.94 -6.57
C THR A 95 1.65 -17.89 -5.62
N ASN A 96 2.47 -17.22 -4.81
CA ASN A 96 2.02 -16.22 -3.85
C ASN A 96 2.39 -14.79 -4.26
N ARG A 97 1.78 -13.83 -3.58
CA ARG A 97 2.10 -12.41 -3.65
C ARG A 97 2.62 -11.94 -2.29
N GLY A 98 3.53 -10.98 -2.30
CA GLY A 98 4.11 -10.41 -1.07
C GLY A 98 3.14 -9.48 -0.35
N VAL A 99 3.29 -9.40 0.98
CA VAL A 99 2.64 -8.38 1.83
C VAL A 99 3.62 -7.82 2.85
N ARG A 100 3.52 -6.51 3.13
CA ARG A 100 4.49 -5.79 4.00
C ARG A 100 3.85 -4.82 4.99
N GLY A 101 4.63 -4.36 5.96
CA GLY A 101 4.31 -3.24 6.84
C GLY A 101 3.61 -3.58 8.16
N GLY A 102 3.05 -4.77 8.32
CA GLY A 102 2.28 -5.14 9.52
C GLY A 102 0.92 -4.46 9.61
N ALA A 103 0.12 -4.81 10.62
CA ALA A 103 -1.27 -4.33 10.74
C ALA A 103 -1.66 -3.96 12.17
N TYR A 104 -2.85 -3.37 12.34
CA TYR A 104 -3.42 -3.00 13.63
C TYR A 104 -3.44 -4.13 14.67
N ASN A 105 -3.49 -5.40 14.23
CA ASN A 105 -3.51 -6.60 15.07
C ASN A 105 -2.14 -7.32 15.16
N SER A 106 -1.08 -6.75 14.62
CA SER A 106 0.30 -7.23 14.80
C SER A 106 0.71 -7.11 16.27
N SER A 107 1.12 -8.21 16.91
CA SER A 107 1.43 -8.26 18.36
C SER A 107 2.64 -7.38 18.75
N ALA A 108 2.67 -6.84 19.96
CA ALA A 108 3.87 -6.17 20.48
C ALA A 108 5.00 -7.16 20.86
N VAL A 109 4.68 -8.41 21.22
CA VAL A 109 5.62 -9.33 21.91
C VAL A 109 6.42 -10.23 20.97
N GLN A 110 5.86 -10.66 19.84
CA GLN A 110 6.57 -11.48 18.84
C GLN A 110 6.92 -10.71 17.56
N ILE A 111 6.51 -9.45 17.46
CA ILE A 111 6.16 -8.80 16.20
C ILE A 111 6.58 -7.31 16.12
N SER A 112 7.47 -6.82 17.01
CA SER A 112 8.31 -5.66 16.66
C SER A 112 9.08 -5.87 15.33
N SER A 113 9.09 -7.12 14.83
CA SER A 113 9.50 -7.56 13.51
C SER A 113 8.49 -7.27 12.37
N ASP A 114 7.16 -7.44 12.50
CA ASP A 114 6.26 -7.34 11.31
C ASP A 114 6.21 -5.94 10.69
N LEU A 115 6.37 -4.90 11.53
CA LEU A 115 6.39 -3.50 11.09
C LEU A 115 7.74 -3.10 10.47
N SER A 116 8.76 -3.93 10.71
CA SER A 116 10.16 -3.61 10.42
C SER A 116 10.56 -3.96 8.98
N SER A 117 11.67 -3.38 8.58
CA SER A 117 12.29 -3.59 7.28
C SER A 117 12.65 -5.06 7.01
N VAL A 118 12.93 -5.86 8.04
CA VAL A 118 13.39 -7.25 7.86
C VAL A 118 12.28 -8.27 7.59
N VAL A 119 11.02 -8.01 7.96
CA VAL A 119 9.95 -9.02 7.85
C VAL A 119 9.21 -8.98 6.53
N ARG A 120 9.19 -10.12 5.85
CA ARG A 120 8.41 -10.33 4.62
C ARG A 120 7.39 -11.41 4.87
N LYS A 121 6.16 -11.15 4.48
CA LYS A 121 5.10 -12.15 4.45
C LYS A 121 4.58 -12.27 3.03
N TYR A 122 3.86 -13.35 2.78
CA TYR A 122 3.21 -13.62 1.51
C TYR A 122 1.92 -14.38 1.79
N THR A 123 0.98 -14.29 0.86
CA THR A 123 -0.26 -15.07 0.92
C THR A 123 -0.81 -15.32 -0.49
N SER A 124 -1.84 -16.15 -0.60
CA SER A 124 -2.48 -16.44 -1.90
C SER A 124 -3.03 -15.14 -2.49
N PRO A 125 -2.83 -14.85 -3.79
CA PRO A 125 -3.36 -13.65 -4.43
C PRO A 125 -4.90 -13.57 -4.40
N THR A 126 -5.58 -14.68 -4.08
CA THR A 126 -7.04 -14.76 -3.92
C THR A 126 -7.55 -14.39 -2.53
N THR A 127 -6.65 -14.23 -1.55
CA THR A 127 -7.00 -14.00 -0.15
C THR A 127 -7.36 -12.53 0.11
N GLY A 128 -8.59 -12.26 0.58
CA GLY A 128 -9.03 -10.92 0.99
C GLY A 128 -9.24 -10.80 2.50
N LEU A 129 -8.23 -10.32 3.24
CA LEU A 129 -8.29 -10.19 4.71
C LEU A 129 -8.70 -8.79 5.16
N ALA A 130 -9.26 -8.71 6.36
CA ALA A 130 -9.59 -7.45 7.05
C ALA A 130 -8.35 -6.56 7.30
N SER A 131 -7.19 -7.19 7.37
CA SER A 131 -5.88 -6.59 7.68
C SER A 131 -5.03 -6.35 6.44
N ASN A 132 -5.58 -6.46 5.22
CA ASN A 132 -4.85 -6.23 3.99
C ASN A 132 -5.43 -5.03 3.22
N GLY A 133 -4.55 -4.15 2.78
CA GLY A 133 -4.80 -3.07 1.85
C GLY A 133 -3.72 -3.04 0.77
N PHE A 134 -3.57 -1.91 0.08
CA PHE A 134 -2.56 -1.74 -0.96
C PHE A 134 -2.25 -0.27 -1.23
N ARG A 135 -1.17 -0.05 -1.97
CA ARG A 135 -0.78 1.23 -2.56
C ARG A 135 -0.70 1.12 -4.07
N VAL A 136 -0.60 2.28 -4.70
CA VAL A 136 -0.44 2.42 -6.14
C VAL A 136 0.90 3.09 -6.43
N CYS A 137 1.66 2.51 -7.34
CA CYS A 137 2.78 3.17 -7.99
C CYS A 137 2.36 3.72 -9.35
N ALA A 138 3.11 4.72 -9.82
CA ALA A 138 2.83 5.42 -11.05
C ALA A 138 4.10 5.96 -11.71
N THR A 139 4.05 6.14 -13.03
CA THR A 139 5.01 6.95 -13.77
C THR A 139 4.75 8.45 -13.53
N SER A 140 5.77 9.28 -13.77
CA SER A 140 5.69 10.73 -13.53
C SER A 140 4.56 11.45 -14.27
N ASN A 141 4.30 11.07 -15.53
CA ASN A 141 3.31 11.69 -16.40
C ASN A 141 1.88 11.56 -15.86
N VAL A 142 1.54 10.41 -15.27
CA VAL A 142 0.19 10.18 -14.74
C VAL A 142 0.07 10.63 -13.28
N ALA A 143 1.12 10.47 -12.47
CA ALA A 143 1.09 10.81 -11.04
C ALA A 143 0.85 12.30 -10.78
N LEU A 144 1.49 13.20 -11.55
CA LEU A 144 1.47 14.65 -11.30
C LEU A 144 0.13 15.32 -11.62
N ASN A 145 -0.75 14.65 -12.38
CA ASN A 145 -2.04 15.18 -12.81
C ASN A 145 -3.23 14.41 -12.22
N HIS A 146 -2.99 13.48 -11.29
CA HIS A 146 -4.04 12.60 -10.78
C HIS A 146 -4.83 13.26 -9.64
N SER A 147 -6.14 13.42 -9.81
CA SER A 147 -7.00 14.10 -8.82
C SER A 147 -7.51 13.21 -7.69
N LEU A 148 -7.55 11.89 -7.90
CA LEU A 148 -8.11 10.94 -6.93
C LEU A 148 -7.08 10.46 -5.89
N ILE A 149 -5.80 10.42 -6.25
CA ILE A 149 -4.71 9.83 -5.44
C ILE A 149 -3.57 10.84 -5.35
N GLU A 150 -3.17 11.17 -4.13
CA GLU A 150 -1.96 11.95 -3.86
C GLU A 150 -0.74 11.04 -3.92
N PHE A 151 0.25 11.42 -4.72
CA PHE A 151 1.50 10.68 -4.91
C PHE A 151 2.71 11.44 -4.34
N VAL A 152 3.74 10.69 -3.96
CA VAL A 152 5.08 11.21 -3.64
C VAL A 152 6.11 10.65 -4.61
N SER A 153 7.18 11.42 -4.88
CA SER A 153 8.25 11.01 -5.79
C SER A 153 9.32 10.20 -5.05
N VAL A 154 9.74 9.08 -5.65
CA VAL A 154 10.86 8.27 -5.20
C VAL A 154 11.91 8.24 -6.30
N PRO A 155 13.07 8.91 -6.10
CA PRO A 155 14.15 8.93 -7.08
C PRO A 155 14.78 7.55 -7.31
N GLY A 156 15.21 7.29 -8.54
CA GLY A 156 16.00 6.11 -8.94
C GLY A 156 17.48 6.21 -8.59
N SER A 157 17.95 7.35 -8.08
CA SER A 157 19.29 7.49 -7.51
C SER A 157 19.44 6.64 -6.24
N ASN A 158 20.68 6.46 -5.76
CA ASN A 158 20.99 5.64 -4.57
C ASN A 158 20.53 4.18 -4.73
N ILE A 159 21.09 3.52 -5.75
CA ILE A 159 20.69 2.18 -6.22
C ILE A 159 21.16 1.05 -5.27
N GLY A 160 21.93 1.36 -4.23
CA GLY A 160 22.35 0.36 -3.25
C GLY A 160 21.14 -0.21 -2.51
N PRO A 161 21.01 -1.54 -2.38
CA PRO A 161 20.00 -2.12 -1.52
C PRO A 161 20.41 -1.93 -0.05
N ASP A 162 19.44 -2.09 0.84
CA ASP A 162 19.72 -2.36 2.24
C ASP A 162 20.54 -3.67 2.37
N SER A 163 21.20 -3.86 3.52
CA SER A 163 21.79 -5.11 3.99
C SER A 163 20.88 -6.33 3.81
N THR A 164 19.55 -6.16 3.78
CA THR A 164 18.58 -7.22 3.53
C THR A 164 18.49 -7.65 2.06
N GLY A 165 19.11 -6.91 1.14
CA GLY A 165 19.09 -7.15 -0.31
C GLY A 165 18.02 -6.40 -1.09
N TYR A 166 17.20 -5.58 -0.43
CA TYR A 166 16.02 -4.92 -1.01
C TYR A 166 16.12 -3.39 -1.04
N GLY A 167 15.22 -2.77 -1.79
CA GLY A 167 15.17 -1.32 -2.01
C GLY A 167 15.95 -0.87 -3.24
N ARG A 168 16.42 -1.80 -4.07
CA ARG A 168 17.16 -1.50 -5.29
C ARG A 168 16.18 -1.09 -6.40
N VAL A 169 16.01 0.21 -6.60
CA VAL A 169 15.24 0.77 -7.72
C VAL A 169 16.07 1.83 -8.42
N ASN A 170 16.29 1.65 -9.74
CA ASN A 170 17.17 2.47 -10.57
C ASN A 170 16.44 3.43 -11.52
N TYR A 171 15.13 3.62 -11.33
CA TYR A 171 14.31 4.58 -12.06
C TYR A 171 13.47 5.40 -11.08
N ASN A 172 13.10 6.60 -11.52
CA ASN A 172 12.17 7.44 -10.77
C ASN A 172 10.76 6.86 -10.90
N PHE A 173 10.07 6.73 -9.78
CA PHE A 173 8.66 6.38 -9.76
C PHE A 173 7.92 7.24 -8.74
N TYR A 174 6.61 7.15 -8.76
CA TYR A 174 5.73 7.80 -7.80
C TYR A 174 4.95 6.72 -7.07
N VAL A 175 4.68 6.93 -5.79
CA VAL A 175 3.89 6.00 -4.96
C VAL A 175 2.84 6.77 -4.19
N SER A 176 1.67 6.17 -3.99
CA SER A 176 0.58 6.81 -3.26
C SER A 176 1.04 7.14 -1.84
N LYS A 177 0.85 8.40 -1.44
CA LYS A 177 1.26 8.94 -0.14
C LYS A 177 0.65 8.15 1.02
N TYR A 178 -0.59 7.72 0.82
CA TYR A 178 -1.35 6.89 1.73
C TYR A 178 -1.69 5.54 1.08
N LEU A 179 -2.15 4.59 1.91
CA LEU A 179 -2.88 3.45 1.39
C LEU A 179 -4.13 3.91 0.64
N ILE A 180 -4.59 3.11 -0.32
CA ILE A 180 -5.86 3.37 -0.99
C ILE A 180 -7.00 3.28 0.03
N THR A 181 -7.83 4.31 0.05
CA THR A 181 -8.90 4.47 1.04
C THR A 181 -10.21 3.85 0.58
N ASN A 182 -11.13 3.61 1.53
CA ASN A 182 -12.49 3.20 1.18
C ASN A 182 -13.17 4.21 0.24
N ALA A 183 -12.93 5.52 0.40
CA ALA A 183 -13.49 6.54 -0.49
C ALA A 183 -13.00 6.40 -1.93
N GLN A 184 -11.70 6.16 -2.12
CA GLN A 184 -11.12 5.94 -3.45
C GLN A 184 -11.62 4.65 -4.09
N TYR A 185 -11.70 3.57 -3.31
CA TYR A 185 -12.21 2.29 -3.80
C TYR A 185 -13.73 2.32 -4.05
N ALA A 186 -14.51 3.06 -3.26
CA ALA A 186 -15.93 3.26 -3.49
C ALA A 186 -16.20 4.00 -4.82
N ALA A 187 -15.37 4.98 -5.19
CA ALA A 187 -15.47 5.64 -6.50
C ALA A 187 -15.28 4.64 -7.66
N PHE A 188 -14.31 3.72 -7.53
CA PHE A 188 -14.10 2.62 -8.47
C PHE A 188 -15.34 1.70 -8.55
N LEU A 189 -15.85 1.25 -7.39
CA LEU A 189 -17.04 0.39 -7.34
C LEU A 189 -18.28 1.06 -7.94
N GLN A 190 -18.49 2.36 -7.70
CA GLN A 190 -19.60 3.11 -8.28
C GLN A 190 -19.47 3.25 -9.81
N ALA A 191 -18.25 3.34 -10.33
CA ALA A 191 -18.02 3.48 -11.76
C ALA A 191 -18.28 2.18 -12.54
N VAL A 192 -17.88 1.02 -11.99
CA VAL A 192 -17.83 -0.25 -12.75
C VAL A 192 -18.35 -1.49 -12.02
N GLY A 193 -18.86 -1.34 -10.80
CA GLY A 193 -19.30 -2.46 -9.96
C GLY A 193 -20.72 -2.97 -10.23
N ASN A 194 -21.45 -2.43 -11.21
CA ASN A 194 -22.82 -2.87 -11.48
C ASN A 194 -23.04 -3.25 -12.97
N PRO A 195 -23.20 -4.54 -13.29
CA PRO A 195 -23.08 -5.69 -12.38
C PRO A 195 -21.63 -5.95 -11.95
N ASP A 196 -21.44 -6.59 -10.80
CA ASP A 196 -20.11 -7.02 -10.34
C ASP A 196 -19.70 -8.34 -11.02
N THR A 197 -19.27 -8.26 -12.27
CA THR A 197 -18.98 -9.43 -13.12
C THR A 197 -17.82 -10.28 -12.58
N TYR A 198 -16.79 -9.67 -12.01
CA TYR A 198 -15.56 -10.35 -11.61
C TYR A 198 -15.30 -10.33 -10.10
N GLY A 199 -16.28 -9.93 -9.29
CA GLY A 199 -16.18 -9.94 -7.84
C GLY A 199 -15.18 -8.90 -7.32
N ILE A 200 -15.27 -7.65 -7.78
CA ILE A 200 -14.45 -6.54 -7.28
C ILE A 200 -14.92 -6.04 -5.90
N TYR A 201 -16.09 -6.48 -5.45
CA TYR A 201 -16.62 -6.21 -4.12
C TYR A 201 -16.65 -7.46 -3.23
N SER A 202 -16.28 -7.30 -1.96
CA SER A 202 -16.45 -8.35 -0.95
C SER A 202 -17.63 -8.02 -0.05
N LEU A 203 -18.53 -8.99 0.18
CA LEU A 203 -19.64 -8.83 1.12
C LEU A 203 -19.16 -8.49 2.55
N SER A 204 -17.92 -8.85 2.91
CA SER A 204 -17.33 -8.46 4.19
C SER A 204 -17.11 -6.95 4.33
N MET A 205 -17.02 -6.19 3.23
CA MET A 205 -16.95 -4.72 3.28
C MET A 205 -18.22 -4.14 3.95
N THR A 206 -19.39 -4.74 3.73
CA THR A 206 -20.65 -4.34 4.40
C THR A 206 -20.90 -5.06 5.72
N THR A 207 -20.69 -6.37 5.80
CA THR A 207 -21.10 -7.14 7.00
C THR A 207 -20.13 -7.02 8.17
N SER A 208 -18.85 -6.72 7.92
CA SER A 208 -17.87 -6.54 8.99
C SER A 208 -17.90 -5.13 9.57
N GLY A 209 -17.72 -5.02 10.89
CA GLY A 209 -17.47 -3.74 11.57
C GLY A 209 -16.15 -3.07 11.20
N ARG A 210 -15.22 -3.81 10.56
CA ARG A 210 -13.95 -3.27 10.01
C ARG A 210 -14.04 -2.90 8.54
N GLY A 211 -15.08 -3.35 7.83
CA GLY A 211 -15.29 -3.01 6.42
C GLY A 211 -15.88 -1.61 6.31
N GLY A 212 -15.58 -0.89 5.22
CA GLY A 212 -15.91 0.53 5.09
C GLY A 212 -16.96 0.90 4.04
N ILE A 213 -17.46 -0.06 3.25
CA ILE A 213 -18.29 0.20 2.07
C ILE A 213 -19.54 -0.69 2.13
N TYR A 214 -20.73 -0.10 1.94
CA TYR A 214 -22.00 -0.83 1.85
C TYR A 214 -22.15 -1.53 0.48
N GLN A 215 -23.14 -2.42 0.36
CA GLN A 215 -23.37 -3.18 -0.87
C GLN A 215 -23.85 -2.33 -2.05
N ASP A 216 -24.41 -1.16 -1.78
CA ASP A 216 -24.75 -0.14 -2.78
C ASP A 216 -23.55 0.76 -3.15
N TYR A 217 -22.35 0.40 -2.70
CA TYR A 217 -21.08 1.12 -2.88
C TYR A 217 -21.03 2.50 -2.22
N SER A 218 -21.96 2.80 -1.31
CA SER A 218 -21.89 3.97 -0.45
C SER A 218 -20.93 3.75 0.72
N LEU A 219 -20.37 4.84 1.26
CA LEU A 219 -19.45 4.78 2.39
C LEU A 219 -20.19 4.60 3.71
N LYS A 220 -19.62 3.77 4.58
CA LYS A 220 -20.02 3.74 5.99
C LYS A 220 -19.56 5.02 6.71
N PRO A 221 -20.30 5.48 7.73
CA PRO A 221 -19.90 6.61 8.55
C PRO A 221 -18.46 6.45 9.09
N ASN A 222 -17.65 7.50 8.98
CA ASN A 222 -16.26 7.57 9.46
C ASN A 222 -15.25 6.59 8.84
N MET A 223 -15.65 5.86 7.78
CA MET A 223 -14.80 4.86 7.13
C MET A 223 -14.09 5.35 5.86
N GLY A 224 -14.51 6.48 5.29
CA GLY A 224 -14.00 7.00 4.01
C GLY A 224 -12.47 7.13 3.95
N ASN A 225 -11.84 7.63 5.03
CA ASN A 225 -10.39 7.83 5.11
C ASN A 225 -9.63 6.63 5.73
N LYS A 226 -10.29 5.50 5.96
CA LYS A 226 -9.62 4.25 6.36
C LYS A 226 -9.11 3.53 5.11
N PRO A 227 -8.02 2.75 5.21
CA PRO A 227 -7.62 1.87 4.13
C PRO A 227 -8.78 1.00 3.69
N VAL A 228 -8.92 0.78 2.38
CA VAL A 228 -9.79 -0.28 1.88
C VAL A 228 -9.23 -1.62 2.32
N ASN A 229 -10.11 -2.53 2.74
CA ASN A 229 -9.78 -3.86 3.20
C ASN A 229 -10.73 -4.91 2.64
N TYR A 230 -10.49 -6.19 2.96
CA TYR A 230 -11.17 -7.33 2.33
C TYR A 230 -10.92 -7.41 0.83
N ILE A 231 -9.77 -6.90 0.40
CA ILE A 231 -9.32 -6.92 -0.99
C ILE A 231 -8.24 -7.99 -1.18
N ASN A 232 -8.37 -8.74 -2.27
CA ASN A 232 -7.32 -9.63 -2.75
C ASN A 232 -6.48 -8.93 -3.83
N TRP A 233 -5.46 -9.60 -4.35
CA TRP A 233 -4.56 -9.00 -5.35
C TRP A 233 -5.29 -8.71 -6.67
N PHE A 234 -6.22 -9.56 -7.10
CA PHE A 234 -6.98 -9.35 -8.35
C PHE A 234 -7.92 -8.14 -8.28
N MET A 235 -8.53 -7.90 -7.12
CA MET A 235 -9.33 -6.70 -6.84
C MET A 235 -8.46 -5.43 -6.95
N ALA A 236 -7.26 -5.45 -6.35
CA ALA A 236 -6.31 -4.35 -6.48
C ALA A 236 -5.84 -4.15 -7.94
N ALA A 237 -5.53 -5.24 -8.67
CA ALA A 237 -5.13 -5.17 -10.07
C ALA A 237 -6.22 -4.57 -10.98
N ARG A 238 -7.50 -4.90 -10.75
CA ARG A 238 -8.64 -4.27 -11.47
C ARG A 238 -8.78 -2.79 -11.15
N PHE A 239 -8.54 -2.39 -9.90
CA PHE A 239 -8.47 -0.97 -9.55
C PHE A 239 -7.33 -0.27 -10.31
N ILE A 240 -6.14 -0.90 -10.43
CA ILE A 240 -5.05 -0.34 -11.24
C ILE A 240 -5.47 -0.20 -12.72
N ASN A 241 -6.06 -1.24 -13.31
CA ASN A 241 -6.54 -1.16 -14.70
C ASN A 241 -7.56 -0.05 -14.90
N TRP A 242 -8.44 0.18 -13.93
CA TRP A 242 -9.38 1.30 -13.98
C TRP A 242 -8.68 2.66 -13.98
N LEU A 243 -7.62 2.83 -13.19
CA LEU A 243 -6.77 4.03 -13.27
C LEU A 243 -6.08 4.15 -14.63
N GLU A 244 -5.50 3.07 -15.15
CA GLU A 244 -4.81 3.02 -16.45
C GLU A 244 -5.75 3.41 -17.60
N ASN A 245 -7.01 2.99 -17.52
CA ASN A 245 -8.04 3.29 -18.52
C ASN A 245 -8.72 4.65 -18.31
N GLY A 246 -8.21 5.51 -17.42
CA GLY A 246 -8.73 6.86 -17.22
C GLY A 246 -10.01 6.93 -16.41
N MET A 247 -10.22 5.98 -15.49
CA MET A 247 -11.32 5.95 -14.53
C MET A 247 -12.71 5.97 -15.16
N GLN A 248 -12.87 5.32 -16.31
CA GLN A 248 -14.15 5.26 -17.03
C GLN A 248 -15.22 4.52 -16.23
N SER A 249 -16.48 4.93 -16.42
CA SER A 249 -17.65 4.20 -15.93
C SER A 249 -18.19 3.26 -17.00
N GLY A 250 -18.81 2.15 -16.59
CA GLY A 250 -19.43 1.20 -17.50
C GLY A 250 -19.23 -0.25 -17.07
N ALA A 251 -19.47 -1.17 -18.00
CA ALA A 251 -19.28 -2.59 -17.75
C ALA A 251 -17.81 -2.94 -17.49
N GLN A 252 -17.57 -3.97 -16.68
CA GLN A 252 -16.25 -4.57 -16.49
C GLN A 252 -15.82 -5.26 -17.79
N ASN A 253 -14.82 -4.72 -18.46
CA ASN A 253 -14.30 -5.20 -19.74
C ASN A 253 -12.85 -4.70 -19.92
N ASN A 254 -12.25 -4.92 -21.11
CA ASN A 254 -10.86 -4.56 -21.38
C ASN A 254 -10.58 -3.04 -21.32
N SER A 255 -11.57 -2.18 -21.53
CA SER A 255 -11.40 -0.72 -21.44
C SER A 255 -11.72 -0.16 -20.06
N THR A 256 -11.99 -1.01 -19.06
CA THR A 256 -12.28 -0.58 -17.70
C THR A 256 -11.45 -1.34 -16.67
N THR A 257 -11.56 -2.67 -16.60
CA THR A 257 -10.99 -3.47 -15.49
C THR A 257 -10.11 -4.64 -15.94
N GLU A 258 -10.32 -5.17 -17.14
CA GLU A 258 -9.74 -6.47 -17.52
C GLU A 258 -8.43 -6.38 -18.31
N ASP A 259 -8.06 -5.18 -18.79
CA ASP A 259 -6.79 -4.95 -19.49
C ASP A 259 -6.24 -3.53 -19.20
N GLY A 260 -4.96 -3.31 -19.52
CA GLY A 260 -4.23 -2.08 -19.24
C GLY A 260 -2.90 -2.37 -18.55
N ALA A 261 -2.82 -2.11 -17.25
CA ALA A 261 -1.63 -2.41 -16.45
C ALA A 261 -1.43 -3.91 -16.23
N TYR A 262 -2.53 -4.67 -16.14
CA TYR A 262 -2.56 -6.11 -15.98
C TYR A 262 -3.58 -6.71 -16.95
N THR A 263 -3.16 -7.63 -17.81
CA THR A 263 -4.10 -8.34 -18.68
C THR A 263 -4.74 -9.49 -17.91
N LEU A 264 -5.94 -9.26 -17.36
CA LEU A 264 -6.64 -10.19 -16.46
C LEU A 264 -7.54 -11.17 -17.20
N ASN A 265 -8.23 -10.75 -18.25
CA ASN A 265 -9.15 -11.60 -19.03
C ASN A 265 -10.10 -12.44 -18.16
N GLY A 266 -10.67 -11.85 -17.10
CA GLY A 266 -11.57 -12.53 -16.17
C GLY A 266 -10.89 -13.42 -15.13
N ALA A 267 -9.56 -13.45 -15.07
CA ALA A 267 -8.84 -14.23 -14.07
C ALA A 267 -9.14 -13.73 -12.65
N THR A 268 -9.37 -14.69 -11.76
CA THR A 268 -9.57 -14.50 -10.31
C THR A 268 -8.62 -15.35 -9.48
N SER A 269 -7.69 -16.06 -10.14
CA SER A 269 -6.65 -16.88 -9.55
C SER A 269 -5.44 -17.00 -10.50
N GLY A 270 -4.34 -17.57 -10.02
CA GLY A 270 -3.10 -17.69 -10.78
C GLY A 270 -2.16 -16.50 -10.61
N ILE A 271 -1.22 -16.36 -11.54
CA ILE A 271 -0.14 -15.37 -11.49
C ILE A 271 -0.18 -14.55 -12.76
N ILE A 272 -0.36 -13.24 -12.60
CA ILE A 272 -0.39 -12.27 -13.69
C ILE A 272 0.67 -11.22 -13.43
N THR A 273 1.52 -10.97 -14.42
CA THR A 273 2.57 -9.96 -14.34
C THR A 273 2.07 -8.63 -14.89
N LYS A 274 2.57 -7.53 -14.32
CA LYS A 274 2.41 -6.20 -14.86
C LYS A 274 2.86 -6.13 -16.33
N ASN A 275 2.10 -5.45 -17.17
CA ASN A 275 2.46 -5.14 -18.55
C ASN A 275 3.59 -4.09 -18.58
N SER A 276 4.53 -4.23 -19.51
CA SER A 276 5.69 -3.32 -19.60
C SER A 276 5.32 -1.88 -19.94
N SER A 277 4.14 -1.64 -20.52
CA SER A 277 3.60 -0.33 -20.87
C SER A 277 2.81 0.35 -19.75
N ALA A 278 2.64 -0.30 -18.59
CA ALA A 278 1.78 0.19 -17.52
C ALA A 278 2.27 1.53 -16.96
N SER A 279 1.35 2.49 -16.83
CA SER A 279 1.59 3.79 -16.19
C SER A 279 1.24 3.77 -14.71
N PHE A 280 0.36 2.87 -14.27
CA PHE A 280 0.03 2.57 -12.88
C PHE A 280 0.31 1.09 -12.54
N TRP A 281 0.68 0.79 -11.29
CA TRP A 281 0.87 -0.60 -10.83
C TRP A 281 0.81 -0.76 -9.31
N ILE A 282 0.69 -2.01 -8.83
CA ILE A 282 0.93 -2.34 -7.42
C ILE A 282 2.46 -2.34 -7.21
N PRO A 283 3.01 -1.69 -6.16
CA PRO A 283 4.46 -1.67 -5.95
C PRO A 283 5.05 -3.08 -5.90
N THR A 284 6.24 -3.27 -6.46
CA THR A 284 7.08 -4.44 -6.18
C THR A 284 7.62 -4.40 -4.76
N GLU A 285 8.22 -5.50 -4.29
CA GLU A 285 8.92 -5.53 -2.99
C GLU A 285 10.00 -4.43 -2.89
N ASP A 286 10.83 -4.24 -3.93
CA ASP A 286 11.89 -3.23 -3.91
C ASP A 286 11.36 -1.79 -3.92
N GLU A 287 10.32 -1.51 -4.71
CA GLU A 287 9.66 -0.20 -4.74
C GLU A 287 9.02 0.14 -3.39
N TRP A 288 8.27 -0.83 -2.84
CA TRP A 288 7.64 -0.67 -1.53
C TRP A 288 8.68 -0.43 -0.44
N TYR A 289 9.75 -1.23 -0.44
CA TYR A 289 10.84 -1.16 0.54
C TYR A 289 11.57 0.18 0.49
N LYS A 290 11.94 0.64 -0.71
CA LYS A 290 12.63 1.91 -0.90
C LYS A 290 11.76 3.07 -0.43
N ALA A 291 10.47 3.07 -0.79
CA ALA A 291 9.53 4.08 -0.35
C ALA A 291 9.37 4.11 1.18
N ALA A 292 9.39 2.96 1.84
CA ALA A 292 9.17 2.84 3.29
C ALA A 292 10.41 3.22 4.11
N TYR A 293 11.56 2.61 3.80
CA TYR A 293 12.66 2.50 4.77
C TYR A 293 13.92 3.28 4.40
N PHE A 294 14.02 3.83 3.20
CA PHE A 294 15.19 4.62 2.80
C PHE A 294 15.40 5.82 3.74
N GLY A 295 16.65 6.13 4.07
CA GLY A 295 17.02 7.12 5.08
C GLY A 295 18.00 8.20 4.65
N GLY A 296 18.45 8.22 3.39
CA GLY A 296 19.45 9.18 2.87
C GLY A 296 20.77 8.54 2.48
#